data_AF-A0A419JPJ2-F1
#
_entry.id   AF-A0A419JPJ2-F1
#
_cell.length_a   1.000
_cell.length_b   1.000
_cell.length_c   1.000
_cell.angle_alpha   90.00
_cell.angle_beta   90.00
_cell.angle_gamma   90.00
#
_symmetry.space_group_name_H-M   'P 1'
#
loop_
_entity.id
_entity.type
_entity.pdbx_description
1 polymer ?
#
loop_
_entity_poly.entity_id
_entity_poly.type
_entity_poly.pdbx_seq_one_letter_code
_entity_poly.pdbx_strand_id
1 'polypeptide(L)'
;MNDQMLHDISEFVCALLKLMNAMASTDLIEIMERGLQDPNLDKALLNPPKIGIWGLIRAMRDENVQKGMGIMIELLKAIGRASTD
;
A
#
# COMPACT_ATOMS: atom_id res chain seq x y z
N MET A 1 7.38 39.89 -2.79
CA MET A 1 6.86 38.61 -2.26
C MET A 1 5.96 38.07 -3.35
N ASN A 2 6.35 36.91 -3.88
CA ASN A 2 6.47 36.68 -5.32
C ASN A 2 5.37 35.72 -5.80
N ASP A 3 4.67 36.04 -6.90
CA ASP A 3 3.64 35.19 -7.51
C ASP A 3 4.13 33.77 -7.80
N GLN A 4 5.44 33.62 -8.02
CA GLN A 4 6.12 32.34 -8.18
C GLN A 4 6.05 31.45 -6.93
N MET A 5 6.15 32.04 -5.75
CA MET A 5 6.03 31.30 -4.49
C MET A 5 4.59 30.85 -4.23
N LEU A 6 3.60 31.64 -4.68
CA LEU A 6 2.19 31.24 -4.66
C LEU A 6 1.89 30.12 -5.66
N HIS A 7 2.53 30.16 -6.83
CA HIS A 7 2.42 29.12 -7.85
C HIS A 7 2.98 27.77 -7.36
N ASP A 8 4.18 27.76 -6.77
CA ASP A 8 4.81 26.55 -6.24
C ASP A 8 3.99 25.91 -5.11
N ILE A 9 3.43 26.74 -4.21
CA ILE A 9 2.53 26.27 -3.14
C ILE A 9 1.26 25.67 -3.74
N SER A 10 0.71 26.29 -4.80
CA SER A 10 -0.48 25.78 -5.48
C SER A 10 -0.23 24.44 -6.14
N GLU A 11 0.90 24.25 -6.82
CA GLU A 11 1.26 22.96 -7.42
C GLU A 11 1.43 21.87 -6.34
N PHE A 12 2.12 22.20 -5.25
CA PHE A 12 2.32 21.29 -4.14
C PHE A 12 0.99 20.88 -3.49
N VAL A 13 0.10 21.84 -3.21
CA VAL A 13 -1.23 21.58 -2.67
C VAL A 13 -2.08 20.78 -3.65
N CYS A 14 -1.99 21.06 -4.95
CA CYS A 14 -2.72 20.32 -5.97
C CYS A 14 -2.24 18.85 -6.06
N ALA A 15 -0.93 18.61 -5.95
CA ALA A 15 -0.37 17.27 -5.88
C ALA A 15 -0.85 16.52 -4.63
N LEU A 16 -0.85 17.17 -3.47
CA LEU A 16 -1.38 16.60 -2.23
C LEU A 16 -2.87 16.28 -2.32
N LEU A 17 -3.68 17.15 -2.93
CA LEU A 17 -5.10 16.93 -3.12
C LEU A 17 -5.39 15.80 -4.12
N LYS A 18 -4.61 15.67 -5.21
CA LYS A 18 -4.71 14.53 -6.13
C LYS A 18 -4.37 13.22 -5.44
N LEU A 19 -3.32 13.20 -4.62
CA LEU A 19 -2.98 12.06 -3.78
C LEU A 19 -4.08 11.74 -2.77
N MET A 20 -4.61 12.76 -2.08
CA MET A 20 -5.70 12.58 -1.12
C MET A 20 -6.96 12.04 -1.79
N ASN A 21 -7.30 12.53 -2.99
CA ASN A 21 -8.45 12.04 -3.75
C ASN A 21 -8.24 10.60 -4.23
N ALA A 22 -7.04 10.25 -4.69
CA ALA A 22 -6.69 8.87 -5.04
C ALA A 22 -6.70 7.94 -3.81
N MET A 23 -6.21 8.41 -2.67
CA MET A 23 -6.22 7.66 -1.41
C MET A 23 -7.65 7.47 -0.86
N ALA A 24 -8.49 8.51 -0.92
CA ALA A 24 -9.86 8.46 -0.43
C ALA A 24 -10.81 7.66 -1.33
N SER A 25 -10.46 7.46 -2.60
CA SER A 25 -11.32 6.78 -3.59
C SER A 25 -10.98 5.30 -3.79
N THR A 26 -10.04 4.73 -3.02
CA THR A 26 -9.59 3.35 -3.24
C THR A 26 -9.77 2.48 -2.00
N ASP A 27 -10.48 1.36 -2.17
CA ASP A 27 -10.64 0.30 -1.17
C ASP A 27 -9.27 -0.28 -0.72
N LEU A 28 -8.22 -0.07 -1.51
CA LEU A 28 -6.86 -0.48 -1.21
C LEU A 28 -6.32 0.17 0.08
N ILE A 29 -6.57 1.47 0.28
CA ILE A 29 -6.11 2.17 1.49
C ILE A 29 -6.84 1.65 2.73
N GLU A 30 -8.14 1.39 2.63
CA GLU A 30 -8.92 0.80 3.72
C GLU A 30 -8.42 -0.60 4.09
N ILE A 31 -8.09 -1.44 3.11
CA ILE A 31 -7.50 -2.76 3.33
C ILE A 31 -6.12 -2.64 3.99
N MET A 32 -5.29 -1.68 3.55
CA MET A 32 -3.99 -1.42 4.15
C MET A 32 -4.11 -0.91 5.59
N GLU A 33 -5.02 0.02 5.86
CA GLU A 33 -5.28 0.53 7.21
C GLU A 33 -5.68 -0.60 8.15
N ARG A 34 -6.64 -1.43 7.74
CA ARG A 34 -7.07 -2.61 8.52
C ARG A 34 -5.94 -3.60 8.74
N GLY A 35 -5.09 -3.83 7.74
CA GLY A 35 -3.91 -4.68 7.87
C GLY A 35 -2.88 -4.14 8.87
N LEU A 36 -2.68 -2.82 8.90
CA LEU A 36 -1.79 -2.16 9.86
C LEU A 36 -2.32 -2.20 11.29
N GLN A 37 -3.64 -2.31 11.47
CA GLN A 37 -4.29 -2.46 12.76
C GLN A 37 -4.40 -3.94 13.21
N ASP A 38 -3.80 -4.89 12.47
CA ASP A 38 -3.90 -6.30 12.82
C ASP A 38 -3.08 -6.64 14.07
N PRO A 39 -3.68 -7.22 15.11
CA PRO A 39 -2.99 -7.51 16.37
C PRO A 39 -1.94 -8.63 16.23
N ASN A 40 -1.99 -9.46 15.18
CA ASN A 40 -0.94 -10.44 14.90
C ASN A 40 0.26 -9.79 14.20
N LEU A 41 0.03 -8.76 13.38
CA LEU A 41 1.09 -7.91 12.86
C LEU A 41 1.83 -7.20 14.00
N ASP A 42 1.11 -6.61 14.95
CA ASP A 42 1.71 -5.97 16.14
C ASP A 42 2.57 -6.96 16.94
N LYS A 43 2.06 -8.17 17.17
CA LYS A 43 2.82 -9.22 17.86
C LYS A 43 4.07 -9.64 17.08
N ALA A 44 3.98 -9.71 15.75
CA ALA A 44 5.11 -10.05 14.89
C ALA A 44 6.15 -8.92 14.84
N LEU A 45 5.75 -7.65 14.93
CA LEU A 45 6.67 -6.52 15.04
C LEU A 45 7.45 -6.56 16.35
N LEU A 46 6.79 -6.91 17.46
CA LEU A 46 7.43 -7.05 18.77
C LEU A 46 8.30 -8.31 18.87
N ASN A 47 7.85 -9.42 18.30
CA ASN A 47 8.54 -10.70 18.32
C ASN A 47 8.44 -11.38 16.95
N PRO A 48 9.38 -11.09 16.03
CA PRO A 48 9.31 -11.60 14.67
C PRO A 48 9.42 -13.13 14.65
N PRO A 49 8.44 -13.84 14.05
CA PRO A 49 8.48 -15.29 13.96
C PRO A 49 9.63 -15.73 13.05
N LYS A 50 10.39 -16.74 13.50
CA LYS A 50 11.42 -17.37 12.68
C LYS A 50 10.77 -18.36 11.71
N ILE A 51 10.80 -18.04 10.42
CA ILE A 51 10.22 -18.89 9.38
C ILE A 51 11.33 -19.70 8.72
N GLY A 52 11.29 -21.03 8.86
CA GLY A 52 12.17 -21.95 8.12
C GLY A 52 11.62 -22.29 6.73
N ILE A 53 12.36 -23.08 5.93
CA ILE A 53 11.97 -23.47 4.56
C ILE A 53 10.56 -24.10 4.52
N TRP A 54 10.25 -24.99 5.46
CA TRP A 54 8.91 -25.58 5.60
C TRP A 54 7.84 -24.56 5.99
N GLY A 55 8.21 -23.57 6.81
CA GLY A 55 7.32 -22.46 7.18
C GLY A 55 6.98 -21.58 5.99
N LEU A 56 7.94 -21.33 5.10
CA LEU A 56 7.70 -20.58 3.86
C LEU A 56 6.75 -21.32 2.93
N ILE A 57 6.94 -22.63 2.73
CA ILE A 57 6.03 -23.45 1.91
C ILE A 57 4.61 -23.43 2.49
N ARG A 58 4.47 -23.51 3.82
CA ARG A 58 3.17 -23.40 4.48
C ARG A 58 2.57 -22.01 4.31
N ALA A 59 3.36 -20.94 4.46
CA ALA A 59 2.90 -19.57 4.28
C ALA A 59 2.41 -19.31 2.85
N MET A 60 3.08 -19.84 1.83
CA MET A 60 2.59 -19.72 0.45
C MET A 60 1.27 -20.47 0.19
N ARG A 61 0.94 -21.46 1.02
CA ARG A 61 -0.35 -22.18 0.98
C ARG A 61 -1.42 -21.54 1.86
N ASP A 62 -1.08 -20.51 2.62
CA ASP A 62 -2.01 -19.80 3.48
C ASP A 62 -2.95 -18.92 2.64
N GLU A 63 -4.24 -18.99 2.95
CA GLU A 63 -5.28 -18.29 2.18
C GLU A 63 -5.14 -16.77 2.27
N ASN A 64 -4.73 -16.23 3.43
CA ASN A 64 -4.57 -14.80 3.63
C ASN A 64 -3.33 -14.28 2.90
N VAL A 65 -2.24 -15.05 2.89
CA VAL A 65 -1.03 -14.74 2.11
C VAL A 65 -1.35 -14.72 0.61
N GLN A 66 -2.13 -15.70 0.11
CA GLN A 66 -2.53 -15.74 -1.29
C GLN A 66 -3.43 -14.56 -1.68
N LYS A 67 -4.41 -14.21 -0.84
CA LYS A 67 -5.26 -13.03 -1.05
C LYS A 67 -4.43 -11.74 -1.12
N GLY A 68 -3.54 -11.53 -0.16
CA GLY A 68 -2.64 -10.37 -0.14
C GLY A 68 -1.75 -10.30 -1.38
N MET A 69 -1.15 -11.43 -1.77
CA MET A 69 -0.34 -11.52 -2.99
C MET A 69 -1.14 -11.21 -4.25
N GLY A 70 -2.39 -11.68 -4.35
CA GLY A 70 -3.29 -11.38 -5.47
C GLY A 70 -3.58 -9.89 -5.62
N ILE A 71 -3.86 -9.21 -4.50
CA ILE A 71 -4.08 -7.74 -4.48
C ILE A 71 -2.81 -7.01 -4.94
N MET A 72 -1.64 -7.38 -4.40
CA MET A 72 -0.37 -6.75 -4.77
C MET A 72 -0.02 -6.96 -6.25
N ILE A 73 -0.27 -8.14 -6.81
CA ILE A 73 -0.05 -8.42 -8.23
C ILE A 73 -0.96 -7.56 -9.11
N GLU A 74 -2.24 -7.39 -8.74
CA GLU A 74 -3.14 -6.55 -9.53
C GLU A 74 -2.79 -5.06 -9.41
N LEU A 75 -2.32 -4.60 -8.25
CA LEU A 75 -1.74 -3.27 -8.08
C LEU A 75 -0.53 -3.06 -9.01
N LEU A 76 0.40 -4.02 -9.04
CA LEU A 76 1.57 -3.96 -9.93
C LEU A 76 1.16 -3.88 -11.41
N LYS A 77 0.16 -4.67 -11.83
CA LYS A 77 -0.38 -4.60 -13.20
C LYS A 77 -1.04 -3.27 -13.48
N ALA A 78 -1.82 -2.72 -12.54
CA ALA A 78 -2.48 -1.44 -12.70
C ALA A 78 -1.45 -0.31 -12.89
N ILE A 79 -0.37 -0.32 -12.10
CA ILE A 79 0.76 0.60 -12.27
C ILE A 79 1.40 0.44 -13.65
N GLY A 80 1.67 -0.80 -14.08
CA GLY A 80 2.24 -1.06 -15.40
C GLY A 80 1.36 -0.60 -16.57
N ARG A 81 0.04 -0.74 -16.45
CA ARG A 81 -0.93 -0.20 -17.42
C ARG A 81 -0.91 1.33 -17.44
N ALA A 82 -0.75 1.97 -16.28
CA ALA A 82 -0.70 3.42 -16.14
C ALA A 82 0.68 4.03 -16.49
N SER A 83 1.75 3.23 -16.51
CA SER A 83 3.10 3.67 -16.87
C SER A 83 3.40 3.59 -18.37
N THR A 84 2.45 3.09 -19.16
CA THR A 84 2.53 3.13 -20.62
C THR A 84 1.73 4.36 -21.07
N ASP A 85 2.34 5.23 -21.88
CA ASP A 85 1.74 6.48 -22.40
C ASP A 85 0.30 6.29 -22.94
#